data_AF-A0A2K3N289-F1
#
_entry.id   AF-A0A2K3N289-F1
#
_cell.length_a   1.000
_cell.length_b   1.000
_cell.length_c   1.000
_cell.angle_alpha   90.00
_cell.angle_beta   90.00
_cell.angle_gamma   90.00
#
_symmetry.space_group_name_H-M   'P 1'
#
loop_
_entity.id
_entity.type
_entity.pdbx_description
1 polymer ?
#
loop_
_entity_poly.entity_id
_entity_poly.type
_entity_poly.pdbx_seq_one_letter_code
_entity_poly.pdbx_strand_id
1 'polypeptide(L)'
;MAECEIQKIDPETEFLSSKRETGNEWEIFKENVRPLKRGRNVNILNNALKSHTDNHLKKSLLNQRRKLIEAVDDYKGEDPLLPWLECMKWVQEAFPPGGDSSGLVVIYEQCVRAFWHSEQYKDDLRYLKVWLEYADNCFDKEVIYAFLDANEIGKTHSDFYISYALHLEVKNKFKAANQTFELGISRNAQPIEKLKAAYRKFLIRSMSRTKPVEEPMEKQAPVRSFGTLLAKGENGARLASLKSDHSSKNN
;
A
#
# COMPACT_ATOMS: atom_id res chain seq x y z
N MET A 1 -66.81 -17.99 -16.87
CA MET A 1 -65.95 -18.10 -15.67
C MET A 1 -64.74 -18.91 -16.08
N ALA A 2 -63.59 -18.28 -16.27
CA ALA A 2 -62.32 -18.96 -16.51
C ALA A 2 -61.37 -18.50 -15.42
N GLU A 3 -61.09 -19.38 -14.47
CA GLU A 3 -60.16 -19.15 -13.38
C GLU A 3 -58.75 -19.01 -13.96
N CYS A 4 -58.13 -17.88 -13.68
CA CYS A 4 -56.76 -17.60 -14.08
C CYS A 4 -55.84 -18.36 -13.11
N GLU A 5 -55.33 -19.53 -13.53
CA GLU A 5 -54.36 -20.31 -12.77
C GLU A 5 -53.07 -19.50 -12.60
N ILE A 6 -52.86 -19.00 -11.39
CA ILE A 6 -51.59 -18.40 -10.97
C ILE A 6 -50.55 -19.51 -10.98
N GLN A 7 -49.66 -19.51 -11.97
CA GLN A 7 -48.50 -20.39 -12.01
C GLN A 7 -47.70 -20.20 -10.72
N LYS A 8 -47.75 -21.19 -9.83
CA LYS A 8 -46.91 -21.23 -8.63
C LYS A 8 -45.47 -21.32 -9.11
N ILE A 9 -44.72 -20.25 -8.87
CA ILE A 9 -43.28 -20.22 -9.11
C ILE A 9 -42.69 -21.39 -8.31
N ASP A 10 -41.88 -22.20 -8.99
CA ASP A 10 -41.23 -23.34 -8.37
C ASP A 10 -40.38 -22.87 -7.16
N PRO A 11 -40.39 -23.59 -6.02
CA PRO A 11 -39.70 -23.16 -4.80
C PRO A 11 -38.18 -22.94 -4.97
N GLU A 12 -37.53 -23.66 -5.89
CA GLU A 12 -36.11 -23.45 -6.21
C GLU A 12 -35.94 -22.13 -6.96
N THR A 13 -36.83 -21.83 -7.91
CA THR A 13 -36.83 -20.55 -8.64
C THR A 13 -37.11 -19.37 -7.70
N GLU A 14 -38.02 -19.53 -6.73
CA GLU A 14 -38.29 -18.54 -5.69
C GLU A 14 -37.09 -18.36 -4.76
N PHE A 15 -36.40 -19.45 -4.39
CA PHE A 15 -35.20 -19.42 -3.55
C PHE A 15 -34.02 -18.73 -4.25
N LEU A 16 -33.74 -19.09 -5.50
CA LEU A 16 -32.67 -18.49 -6.32
C LEU A 16 -32.95 -17.03 -6.67
N SER A 17 -34.24 -16.66 -6.82
CA SER A 17 -34.67 -15.27 -7.03
C SER A 17 -34.76 -14.48 -5.72
N SER A 18 -34.74 -15.15 -4.56
CA SER A 18 -34.75 -14.49 -3.27
C SER A 18 -33.44 -13.72 -3.12
N LYS A 19 -33.53 -12.39 -3.03
CA LYS A 19 -32.40 -11.50 -2.71
C LYS A 19 -31.98 -11.63 -1.25
N ARG A 20 -31.96 -12.85 -0.70
CA ARG A 20 -31.51 -13.10 0.66
C ARG A 20 -30.02 -12.81 0.71
N GLU A 21 -29.64 -11.74 1.41
CA GLU A 21 -28.24 -11.45 1.70
C GLU A 21 -27.72 -12.55 2.62
N THR A 22 -26.99 -13.52 2.06
CA THR A 22 -26.42 -14.65 2.81
C THR A 22 -25.18 -14.25 3.61
N GLY A 23 -24.69 -13.01 3.46
CA GLY A 23 -23.43 -12.54 4.04
C GLY A 23 -22.17 -13.10 3.36
N ASN A 24 -22.34 -14.03 2.41
CA ASN A 24 -21.26 -14.73 1.70
C ASN A 24 -20.96 -14.15 0.32
N GLU A 25 -21.38 -12.90 0.05
CA GLU A 25 -21.10 -12.22 -1.22
C GLU A 25 -19.59 -12.18 -1.52
N TRP A 26 -18.76 -12.09 -0.48
CA TRP A 26 -17.30 -12.16 -0.60
C TRP A 26 -16.79 -13.45 -1.23
N GLU A 27 -17.49 -14.59 -1.10
CA GLU A 27 -17.05 -15.87 -1.70
C GLU A 27 -17.04 -15.81 -3.22
N ILE A 28 -17.94 -15.04 -3.82
CA ILE A 28 -18.04 -14.83 -5.27
C ILE A 28 -16.86 -14.01 -5.80
N PHE A 29 -16.31 -13.11 -4.97
CA PHE A 29 -15.26 -12.17 -5.37
C PHE A 29 -13.90 -12.45 -4.74
N LYS A 30 -13.73 -13.55 -3.99
CA LYS A 30 -12.51 -13.82 -3.20
C LYS A 30 -11.21 -13.77 -4.00
N GLU A 31 -11.25 -14.19 -5.27
CA GLU A 31 -10.10 -14.15 -6.19
C GLU A 31 -9.67 -12.72 -6.54
N ASN A 32 -10.58 -11.75 -6.42
CA ASN A 32 -10.35 -10.33 -6.68
C ASN A 32 -10.08 -9.52 -5.41
N VAL A 33 -9.83 -10.16 -4.25
CA VAL A 33 -9.57 -9.46 -2.99
C VAL A 33 -8.10 -9.58 -2.62
N ARG A 34 -7.38 -8.46 -2.58
CA ARG A 34 -5.97 -8.42 -2.13
C ARG A 34 -5.89 -8.80 -0.65
N PRO A 35 -5.07 -9.81 -0.29
CA PRO A 35 -4.83 -10.18 1.11
C PRO A 35 -4.15 -9.04 1.89
N LEU A 36 -4.61 -8.78 3.12
CA LEU A 36 -4.00 -7.82 4.04
C LEU A 36 -3.46 -8.56 5.27
N LYS A 37 -2.26 -8.21 5.73
CA LYS A 37 -1.63 -8.82 6.93
C LYS A 37 -2.48 -8.66 8.20
N ARG A 38 -3.28 -7.59 8.27
CA ARG A 38 -4.20 -7.29 9.39
C ARG A 38 -5.59 -7.94 9.24
N GLY A 39 -5.85 -8.63 8.14
CA GLY A 39 -7.20 -9.05 7.75
C GLY A 39 -8.06 -7.90 7.21
N ARG A 40 -9.36 -8.18 6.99
CA ARG A 40 -10.39 -7.24 6.53
C ARG A 40 -11.64 -7.40 7.37
N ASN A 41 -12.44 -6.34 7.47
CA ASN A 41 -13.77 -6.44 8.04
C ASN A 41 -14.75 -6.94 6.97
N VAL A 42 -15.40 -8.08 7.21
CA VAL A 42 -16.29 -8.74 6.23
C VAL A 42 -17.47 -7.84 5.82
N ASN A 43 -18.02 -7.05 6.75
CA ASN A 43 -19.14 -6.16 6.45
C ASN A 43 -18.71 -5.02 5.51
N ILE A 44 -17.52 -4.45 5.74
CA ILE A 44 -16.96 -3.42 4.86
C ILE A 44 -16.61 -4.02 3.50
N LEU A 45 -16.06 -5.24 3.48
CA LEU A 45 -15.74 -5.95 2.26
C LEU A 45 -16.98 -6.20 1.39
N ASN A 46 -18.06 -6.75 1.96
CA ASN A 46 -19.31 -6.97 1.23
C ASN A 46 -19.85 -5.66 0.63
N ASN A 47 -19.88 -4.58 1.42
CA ASN A 47 -20.29 -3.27 0.94
C ASN A 47 -19.39 -2.73 -0.19
N ALA A 48 -18.08 -2.91 -0.09
CA ALA A 48 -17.15 -2.51 -1.14
C ALA A 48 -17.34 -3.33 -2.42
N LEU A 49 -17.62 -4.63 -2.30
CA LEU A 49 -17.86 -5.52 -3.43
C LEU A 49 -19.15 -5.17 -4.20
N LYS A 50 -20.21 -4.72 -3.49
CA LYS A 50 -21.44 -4.20 -4.12
C LYS A 50 -21.17 -3.03 -5.08
N SER A 51 -20.09 -2.26 -4.89
CA SER A 51 -19.73 -1.15 -5.78
C SER A 51 -19.28 -1.58 -7.19
N HIS A 52 -18.98 -2.87 -7.40
CA HIS A 52 -18.66 -3.38 -8.74
C HIS A 52 -19.88 -3.40 -9.67
N THR A 53 -21.07 -3.62 -9.12
CA THR A 53 -22.33 -3.67 -9.87
C THR A 53 -23.13 -2.38 -9.73
N ASP A 54 -23.05 -1.70 -8.58
CA ASP A 54 -23.78 -0.46 -8.32
C ASP A 54 -22.92 0.80 -8.60
N ASN A 55 -23.27 1.49 -9.70
CA ASN A 55 -22.63 2.74 -10.10
C ASN A 55 -22.80 3.89 -9.09
N HIS A 56 -23.91 3.93 -8.35
CA HIS A 56 -24.15 4.95 -7.33
C HIS A 56 -23.20 4.76 -6.15
N LEU A 57 -23.04 3.52 -5.68
CA LEU A 57 -22.05 3.19 -4.64
C LEU A 57 -20.63 3.50 -5.11
N LYS A 58 -20.28 3.13 -6.34
CA LYS A 58 -18.97 3.46 -6.93
C LYS A 58 -18.70 4.97 -6.93
N LYS A 59 -19.68 5.78 -7.34
CA LYS A 59 -19.57 7.25 -7.31
C LYS A 59 -19.42 7.79 -5.89
N SER A 60 -20.15 7.22 -4.93
CA SER A 60 -20.03 7.57 -3.51
C SER A 60 -18.61 7.30 -2.97
N LEU A 61 -18.03 6.13 -3.27
CA LEU A 61 -16.65 5.81 -2.88
C LEU A 61 -15.65 6.80 -3.49
N LEU A 62 -15.76 7.11 -4.78
CA LEU A 62 -14.85 8.06 -5.43
C LEU A 62 -14.95 9.47 -4.81
N ASN A 63 -16.16 9.92 -4.47
CA ASN A 63 -16.36 11.18 -3.77
C ASN A 63 -15.78 11.15 -2.36
N GLN A 64 -15.93 10.05 -1.61
CA GLN A 64 -15.34 9.90 -0.29
C GLN A 64 -13.81 9.92 -0.34
N ARG A 65 -13.21 9.26 -1.33
CA ARG A 65 -11.76 9.33 -1.57
C ARG A 65 -11.30 10.78 -1.77
N ARG A 66 -12.02 11.55 -2.61
CA ARG A 66 -11.71 12.97 -2.85
C ARG A 66 -11.73 13.78 -1.55
N LYS A 67 -12.79 13.63 -0.74
CA LYS A 67 -12.90 14.31 0.57
C LYS A 67 -11.75 13.98 1.52
N LEU A 68 -11.33 12.71 1.56
CA LEU A 68 -10.20 12.32 2.41
C LEU A 68 -8.87 12.90 1.92
N ILE A 69 -8.69 13.07 0.60
CA ILE A 69 -7.52 13.74 0.04
C ILE A 69 -7.56 15.25 0.34
N GLU A 70 -8.71 15.90 0.17
CA GLU A 70 -8.89 17.32 0.56
C GLU A 70 -8.61 17.52 2.06
N ALA A 71 -9.07 16.62 2.91
CA ALA A 71 -8.82 16.66 4.35
C ALA A 71 -7.34 16.48 4.72
N VAL A 72 -6.54 15.81 3.88
CA VAL A 72 -5.08 15.74 4.05
C VAL A 72 -4.44 17.10 3.82
N ASP A 73 -4.86 17.82 2.77
CA ASP A 73 -4.31 19.13 2.42
C ASP A 73 -4.74 20.23 3.41
N ASP A 74 -5.96 20.14 3.93
CA ASP A 74 -6.54 21.11 4.87
C ASP A 74 -6.15 20.85 6.35
N TYR A 75 -5.43 19.77 6.64
CA TYR A 75 -5.11 19.37 8.01
C TYR A 75 -4.13 20.34 8.68
N LYS A 76 -4.48 20.82 9.88
CA LYS A 76 -3.68 21.77 10.69
C LYS A 76 -3.35 21.25 12.09
N GLY A 77 -3.46 19.95 12.32
CA GLY A 77 -3.12 19.34 13.61
C GLY A 77 -1.63 19.04 13.76
N GLU A 78 -1.26 18.56 14.95
CA GLU A 78 0.15 18.30 15.34
C GLU A 78 0.80 17.10 14.62
N ASP A 79 0.00 16.14 14.13
CA ASP A 79 0.50 14.96 13.40
C ASP A 79 0.03 14.95 11.93
N PRO A 80 0.68 15.70 11.03
CA PRO A 80 0.35 15.73 9.60
C PRO A 80 0.33 14.37 8.90
N LEU A 81 1.01 13.35 9.43
CA LEU A 81 1.00 11.99 8.86
C LEU A 81 -0.33 11.27 9.10
N LEU A 82 -1.05 11.59 10.18
CA LEU A 82 -2.30 10.91 10.56
C LEU A 82 -3.37 10.87 9.45
N PRO A 83 -3.78 12.00 8.83
CA PRO A 83 -4.82 11.98 7.79
C PRO A 83 -4.42 11.14 6.56
N TRP A 84 -3.11 11.05 6.25
CA TRP A 84 -2.63 10.16 5.20
C TRP A 84 -2.86 8.69 5.56
N LEU A 85 -2.53 8.28 6.77
CA LEU A 85 -2.71 6.90 7.24
C LEU A 85 -4.19 6.51 7.25
N GLU A 86 -5.07 7.42 7.65
CA GLU A 86 -6.52 7.23 7.62
C GLU A 86 -7.05 7.10 6.19
N CYS A 87 -6.59 7.97 5.28
CA CYS A 87 -6.92 7.88 3.86
C CYS A 87 -6.48 6.54 3.26
N MET A 88 -5.22 6.15 3.46
CA MET A 88 -4.68 4.87 2.97
C MET A 88 -5.45 3.68 3.53
N LYS A 89 -5.73 3.67 4.84
CA LYS A 89 -6.50 2.62 5.50
C LYS A 89 -7.90 2.50 4.88
N TRP A 90 -8.57 3.62 4.66
CA TRP A 90 -9.89 3.64 4.04
C TRP A 90 -9.84 3.14 2.60
N VAL A 91 -8.87 3.57 1.78
CA VAL A 91 -8.70 3.11 0.38
C VAL A 91 -8.46 1.61 0.31
N GLN A 92 -7.63 1.04 1.20
CA GLN A 92 -7.38 -0.41 1.26
C GLN A 92 -8.66 -1.22 1.48
N GLU A 93 -9.60 -0.71 2.30
CA GLU A 93 -10.88 -1.37 2.56
C GLU A 93 -11.90 -1.12 1.42
N ALA A 94 -11.99 0.12 0.94
CA ALA A 94 -12.96 0.54 -0.09
C ALA A 94 -12.66 -0.01 -1.49
N PHE A 95 -11.41 -0.38 -1.77
CA PHE A 95 -10.98 -0.96 -3.05
C PHE A 95 -10.30 -2.31 -2.81
N PRO A 96 -11.07 -3.39 -2.56
CA PRO A 96 -10.52 -4.70 -2.21
C PRO A 96 -9.53 -5.30 -3.22
N PRO A 97 -9.73 -5.16 -4.55
CA PRO A 97 -8.74 -5.61 -5.53
C PRO A 97 -7.43 -4.82 -5.49
N GLY A 98 -7.44 -3.58 -4.97
CA GLY A 98 -6.32 -2.66 -5.08
C GLY A 98 -6.07 -2.28 -6.55
N GLY A 99 -4.79 -2.31 -6.95
CA GLY A 99 -4.36 -1.95 -8.31
C GLY A 99 -4.45 -0.46 -8.62
N ASP A 100 -4.19 -0.09 -9.86
CA ASP A 100 -4.11 1.32 -10.28
C ASP A 100 -5.42 2.10 -10.10
N SER A 101 -6.57 1.43 -10.25
CA SER A 101 -7.89 2.06 -10.10
C SER A 101 -8.15 2.60 -8.68
N SER A 102 -7.55 1.95 -7.67
CA SER A 102 -7.65 2.40 -6.27
C SER A 102 -6.96 3.75 -6.02
N GLY A 103 -5.97 4.12 -6.84
CA GLY A 103 -5.11 5.28 -6.61
C GLY A 103 -4.15 5.14 -5.41
N LEU A 104 -4.16 4.00 -4.71
CA LEU A 104 -3.43 3.81 -3.45
C LEU A 104 -1.93 4.02 -3.59
N VAL A 105 -1.33 3.56 -4.69
CA VAL A 105 0.12 3.72 -4.94
C VAL A 105 0.49 5.20 -5.12
N VAL A 106 -0.40 6.00 -5.73
CA VAL A 106 -0.19 7.46 -5.84
C VAL A 106 -0.25 8.10 -4.46
N ILE A 107 -1.20 7.69 -3.61
CA ILE A 107 -1.36 8.23 -2.26
C ILE A 107 -0.12 7.89 -1.40
N TYR A 108 0.40 6.66 -1.50
CA TYR A 108 1.68 6.31 -0.88
C TYR A 108 2.82 7.20 -1.36
N GLU A 109 2.95 7.38 -2.67
CA GLU A 109 3.99 8.21 -3.29
C GLU A 109 3.94 9.66 -2.77
N GLN A 110 2.76 10.29 -2.76
CA GLN A 110 2.62 11.67 -2.30
C GLN A 110 2.95 11.79 -0.81
N CYS A 111 2.53 10.83 0.01
CA CYS A 111 2.85 10.81 1.44
C CYS A 111 4.37 10.72 1.69
N VAL A 112 5.06 9.77 1.05
CA VAL A 112 6.51 9.61 1.25
C VAL A 112 7.30 10.81 0.72
N ARG A 113 6.79 11.49 -0.32
CA ARG A 113 7.39 12.72 -0.84
C ARG A 113 7.16 13.93 0.07
N ALA A 114 6.03 13.99 0.75
CA ALA A 114 5.72 15.09 1.68
C ALA A 114 6.63 15.10 2.90
N PHE A 115 7.07 13.91 3.38
CA PHE A 115 7.71 13.79 4.70
C PHE A 115 9.15 13.30 4.70
N TRP A 116 9.79 13.01 3.55
CA TRP A 116 11.14 12.40 3.58
C TRP A 116 12.23 13.28 4.20
N HIS A 117 12.09 14.61 4.13
CA HIS A 117 12.98 15.56 4.81
C HIS A 117 12.59 15.83 6.27
N SER A 118 11.46 15.28 6.74
CA SER A 118 10.91 15.60 8.06
C SER A 118 11.60 14.75 9.13
N GLU A 119 12.43 15.38 9.96
CA GLU A 119 13.16 14.70 11.04
C GLU A 119 12.21 13.97 12.01
N GLN A 120 11.02 14.52 12.27
CA GLN A 120 10.05 13.94 13.21
C GLN A 120 9.57 12.54 12.79
N TYR A 121 9.64 12.21 11.49
CA TYR A 121 9.12 10.95 10.96
C TYR A 121 10.22 9.97 10.54
N LYS A 122 11.50 10.35 10.55
CA LYS A 122 12.60 9.45 10.18
C LYS A 122 12.60 8.18 11.02
N ASP A 123 12.26 8.29 12.30
CA ASP A 123 12.18 7.17 13.23
C ASP A 123 10.74 6.70 13.55
N ASP A 124 9.73 7.19 12.82
CA ASP A 124 8.34 6.76 13.03
C ASP A 124 8.06 5.46 12.25
N LEU A 125 7.72 4.40 13.00
CA LEU A 125 7.37 3.10 12.41
C LEU A 125 6.17 3.17 11.46
N ARG A 126 5.21 4.07 11.70
CA ARG A 126 4.05 4.28 10.82
C ARG A 126 4.51 4.78 9.47
N TYR A 127 5.45 5.74 9.46
CA TYR A 127 6.01 6.27 8.23
C TYR A 127 6.87 5.25 7.48
N LEU A 128 7.70 4.49 8.20
CA LEU A 128 8.44 3.38 7.59
C LEU A 128 7.49 2.36 6.94
N LYS A 129 6.37 2.02 7.58
CA LYS A 129 5.38 1.10 6.97
C LYS A 129 4.82 1.64 5.66
N VAL A 130 4.57 2.95 5.55
CA VAL A 130 4.15 3.57 4.28
C VAL A 130 5.21 3.37 3.20
N TRP A 131 6.48 3.60 3.52
CA TRP A 131 7.59 3.35 2.60
C TRP A 131 7.70 1.89 2.17
N LEU A 132 7.56 0.95 3.09
CA LEU A 132 7.64 -0.48 2.77
C LEU A 132 6.48 -0.91 1.87
N GLU A 133 5.26 -0.41 2.12
CA GLU A 133 4.11 -0.64 1.25
C GLU A 133 4.31 0.01 -0.12
N TYR A 134 4.84 1.23 -0.20
CA TYR A 134 5.17 1.87 -1.46
C TYR A 134 6.19 1.05 -2.26
N ALA A 135 7.25 0.58 -1.59
CA ALA A 135 8.31 -0.22 -2.17
C ALA A 135 7.78 -1.55 -2.74
N ASP A 136 6.83 -2.20 -2.08
CA ASP A 136 6.16 -3.41 -2.59
C ASP A 136 5.35 -3.18 -3.88
N ASN A 137 5.02 -1.92 -4.21
CA ASN A 137 4.31 -1.55 -5.44
C ASN A 137 5.23 -0.90 -6.50
N CYS A 138 6.56 -0.92 -6.32
CA CYS A 138 7.54 -0.39 -7.28
C CYS A 138 8.49 -1.48 -7.80
N PHE A 139 8.90 -1.35 -9.07
CA PHE A 139 9.85 -2.29 -9.71
C PHE A 139 11.26 -2.14 -9.12
N ASP A 140 11.68 -0.90 -8.88
CA ASP A 140 13.01 -0.50 -8.42
C ASP A 140 13.11 -0.43 -6.89
N LYS A 141 12.58 -1.46 -6.22
CA LYS A 141 12.53 -1.57 -4.75
C LYS A 141 13.89 -1.37 -4.08
N GLU A 142 14.97 -1.85 -4.70
CA GLU A 142 16.34 -1.67 -4.20
C GLU A 142 16.76 -0.19 -4.15
N VAL A 143 16.32 0.63 -5.11
CA VAL A 143 16.60 2.08 -5.13
C VAL A 143 15.89 2.76 -3.95
N ILE A 144 14.66 2.35 -3.65
CA ILE A 144 13.92 2.86 -2.50
C ILE A 144 14.64 2.50 -1.20
N TYR A 145 15.12 1.26 -1.03
CA TYR A 145 15.86 0.88 0.17
C TYR A 145 17.18 1.65 0.32
N ALA A 146 17.91 1.86 -0.77
CA ALA A 146 19.12 2.68 -0.76
C ALA A 146 18.80 4.14 -0.37
N PHE A 147 17.69 4.69 -0.89
CA PHE A 147 17.23 6.03 -0.53
C PHE A 147 16.88 6.14 0.96
N LEU A 148 16.18 5.15 1.52
CA LEU A 148 15.85 5.11 2.95
C LEU A 148 17.10 5.07 3.84
N ASP A 149 18.09 4.24 3.50
CA ASP A 149 19.34 4.17 4.28
C ASP A 149 20.16 5.47 4.17
N ALA A 150 20.22 6.08 2.98
CA ALA A 150 20.91 7.36 2.76
C ALA A 150 20.26 8.53 3.52
N ASN A 151 18.93 8.52 3.65
CA ASN A 151 18.17 9.57 4.35
C ASN A 151 17.84 9.23 5.80
N GLU A 152 18.39 8.14 6.31
CA GLU A 152 18.26 7.72 7.71
C GLU A 152 16.82 7.40 8.15
N ILE A 153 15.98 7.01 7.21
CA ILE A 153 14.57 6.68 7.47
C ILE A 153 14.47 5.20 7.87
N GLY A 154 13.96 4.95 9.08
CA GLY A 154 13.68 3.62 9.57
C GLY A 154 14.89 2.83 10.05
N LYS A 155 16.07 3.46 10.21
CA LYS A 155 17.32 2.79 10.58
C LYS A 155 17.26 2.06 11.93
N THR A 156 16.41 2.48 12.85
CA THR A 156 16.26 1.82 14.15
C THR A 156 15.24 0.68 14.12
N HIS A 157 14.53 0.43 13.01
CA HIS A 157 13.41 -0.50 12.97
C HIS A 157 13.78 -1.80 12.26
N SER A 158 13.54 -2.93 12.92
CA SER A 158 13.79 -4.27 12.38
C SER A 158 13.06 -4.52 11.06
N ASP A 159 11.87 -3.93 10.89
CA ASP A 159 11.05 -4.07 9.68
C ASP A 159 11.78 -3.61 8.41
N PHE A 160 12.63 -2.58 8.50
CA PHE A 160 13.44 -2.10 7.37
C PHE A 160 14.41 -3.20 6.89
N TYR A 161 15.26 -3.69 7.79
CA TYR A 161 16.29 -4.70 7.46
C TYR A 161 15.68 -6.04 7.05
N ILE A 162 14.61 -6.47 7.73
CA ILE A 162 13.91 -7.71 7.36
C ILE A 162 13.34 -7.58 5.94
N SER A 163 12.62 -6.50 5.65
CA SER A 163 11.99 -6.32 4.33
C SER A 163 13.03 -6.20 3.21
N TYR A 164 14.16 -5.52 3.48
CA TYR A 164 15.22 -5.37 2.50
C TYR A 164 15.97 -6.69 2.26
N ALA A 165 16.38 -7.39 3.32
CA ALA A 165 17.09 -8.66 3.20
C ALA A 165 16.24 -9.75 2.52
N LEU A 166 14.94 -9.82 2.82
CA LEU A 166 14.03 -10.76 2.14
C LEU A 166 13.88 -10.44 0.65
N HIS A 167 13.88 -9.15 0.27
CA HIS A 167 13.87 -8.77 -1.14
C HIS A 167 15.16 -9.22 -1.86
N LEU A 168 16.31 -8.99 -1.23
CA LEU A 168 17.61 -9.44 -1.76
C LEU A 168 17.68 -10.98 -1.86
N GLU A 169 17.10 -11.71 -0.90
CA GLU A 169 16.98 -13.17 -0.94
C GLU A 169 16.17 -13.63 -2.16
N VAL A 170 15.01 -13.01 -2.45
CA VAL A 170 14.20 -13.33 -3.64
C VAL A 170 14.95 -13.05 -4.94
N LYS A 171 15.83 -12.03 -4.95
CA LYS A 171 16.72 -11.71 -6.07
C LYS A 171 17.99 -12.58 -6.12
N ASN A 172 18.08 -13.63 -5.29
CA ASN A 172 19.25 -14.50 -5.13
C ASN A 172 20.55 -13.77 -4.73
N LYS A 173 20.45 -12.57 -4.16
CA LYS A 173 21.59 -11.77 -3.66
C LYS A 173 21.89 -12.11 -2.19
N PHE A 174 22.18 -13.39 -1.90
CA PHE A 174 22.31 -13.90 -0.52
C PHE A 174 23.39 -13.21 0.31
N LYS A 175 24.55 -12.90 -0.28
CA LYS A 175 25.62 -12.18 0.42
C LYS A 175 25.16 -10.81 0.91
N ALA A 176 24.46 -10.07 0.03
CA ALA A 176 23.91 -8.76 0.38
C ALA A 176 22.78 -8.89 1.43
N ALA A 177 21.90 -9.89 1.29
CA ALA A 177 20.86 -10.17 2.28
C ALA A 177 21.46 -10.43 3.68
N ASN A 178 22.54 -11.23 3.76
CA ASN A 178 23.26 -11.51 4.99
C ASN A 178 23.83 -10.23 5.62
N GLN A 179 24.52 -9.41 4.81
CA GLN A 179 25.06 -8.13 5.25
C GLN A 179 23.98 -7.18 5.76
N THR A 180 22.81 -7.15 5.12
CA THR A 180 21.67 -6.33 5.57
C THR A 180 21.14 -6.79 6.93
N PHE A 181 21.06 -8.10 7.20
CA PHE A 181 20.68 -8.61 8.52
C PHE A 181 21.72 -8.25 9.58
N GLU A 182 23.01 -8.46 9.30
CA GLU A 182 24.11 -8.13 10.20
C GLU A 182 24.15 -6.63 10.53
N LEU A 183 23.90 -5.78 9.53
CA LEU A 183 23.81 -4.33 9.69
C LEU A 183 22.66 -3.92 10.62
N GLY A 184 21.47 -4.53 10.46
CA GLY A 184 20.35 -4.25 11.37
C GLY A 184 20.64 -4.68 12.81
N ILE A 185 21.37 -5.80 12.98
CA ILE A 185 21.77 -6.30 14.30
C ILE A 185 22.82 -5.39 14.94
N SER A 186 23.83 -4.94 14.18
CA SER A 186 24.87 -4.04 14.68
C SER A 186 24.32 -2.67 15.05
N ARG A 187 23.29 -2.20 14.36
CA ARG A 187 22.53 -0.98 14.69
C ARG A 187 21.49 -1.17 15.80
N ASN A 188 21.38 -2.37 16.38
CA ASN A 188 20.41 -2.72 17.42
C ASN A 188 18.95 -2.35 17.05
N ALA A 189 18.55 -2.65 15.81
CA ALA A 189 17.22 -2.33 15.32
C ALA A 189 16.12 -3.07 16.11
N GLN A 190 15.03 -2.39 16.44
CA GLN A 190 13.96 -2.84 17.31
C GLN A 190 12.72 -3.28 16.52
N PRO A 191 12.01 -4.34 16.98
CA PRO A 191 12.40 -5.28 18.04
C PRO A 191 13.55 -6.19 17.60
N ILE A 192 14.64 -6.25 18.36
CA ILE A 192 15.86 -6.96 17.95
C ILE A 192 15.66 -8.48 17.88
N GLU A 193 14.79 -9.02 18.72
CA GLU A 193 14.42 -10.44 18.75
C GLU A 193 13.72 -10.84 17.45
N LYS A 194 12.85 -9.96 16.93
CA LYS A 194 12.17 -10.16 15.65
C LYS A 194 13.19 -10.22 14.50
N LEU A 195 14.19 -9.35 14.52
CA LEU A 195 15.27 -9.35 13.52
C LEU A 195 16.11 -10.62 13.59
N LYS A 196 16.58 -11.00 14.79
CA LYS A 196 17.37 -12.22 15.01
C LYS A 196 16.57 -13.48 14.62
N ALA A 197 15.28 -13.53 14.90
CA ALA A 197 14.41 -14.62 14.48
C ALA A 197 14.28 -14.69 12.94
N ALA A 198 14.09 -13.56 12.27
CA ALA A 198 14.06 -13.50 10.80
C ALA A 198 15.40 -13.93 10.18
N TYR A 199 16.52 -13.49 10.75
CA TYR A 199 17.86 -13.84 10.28
C TYR A 199 18.13 -15.35 10.39
N ARG A 200 17.79 -15.98 11.53
CA ARG A 200 17.88 -17.44 11.69
C ARG A 200 17.09 -18.19 10.62
N LYS A 201 15.87 -17.73 10.32
CA LYS A 201 15.03 -18.34 9.25
C LYS A 201 15.69 -18.18 7.87
N PHE A 202 16.30 -17.03 7.58
CA PHE A 202 17.06 -16.80 6.35
C PHE A 202 18.24 -17.76 6.23
N LEU A 203 19.05 -17.92 7.29
CA LEU A 203 20.21 -18.82 7.28
C LEU A 203 19.80 -20.27 6.99
N ILE A 204 18.74 -20.76 7.64
CA ILE A 204 18.19 -22.11 7.39
C ILE A 204 17.80 -22.28 5.91
N ARG A 205 17.09 -21.31 5.33
CA ARG A 205 16.69 -21.36 3.91
C ARG A 205 17.89 -21.31 2.98
N SER A 206 18.89 -20.49 3.29
CA SER A 206 20.09 -20.33 2.48
C SER A 206 20.98 -21.57 2.48
N MET A 207 21.03 -22.34 3.59
CA MET A 207 21.80 -23.58 3.68
C MET A 207 21.13 -24.75 2.96
N SER A 208 19.80 -24.74 2.83
CA SER A 208 19.03 -25.82 2.20
C SER A 208 19.02 -25.74 0.66
N ARG A 209 19.56 -24.67 0.04
CA ARG A 209 19.57 -24.49 -1.41
C ARG A 209 20.92 -24.90 -2.00
N THR A 210 21.07 -26.17 -2.38
CA THR A 210 22.26 -26.68 -3.10
C THR A 210 22.08 -26.77 -4.62
N LYS A 211 20.94 -26.36 -5.20
CA LYS A 211 20.73 -26.28 -6.66
C LYS A 211 19.83 -25.10 -7.05
N PRO A 212 20.07 -24.46 -8.21
CA PRO A 212 19.20 -23.39 -8.71
C PRO A 212 17.86 -24.01 -9.11
N VAL A 213 16.80 -23.63 -8.43
CA VAL A 213 15.42 -23.88 -8.85
C VAL A 213 14.99 -22.65 -9.63
N GLU A 214 14.98 -22.76 -10.95
CA GLU A 214 14.16 -21.90 -11.81
C GLU A 214 12.72 -22.34 -11.63
N GLU A 215 11.79 -21.46 -11.23
CA GLU A 215 10.32 -21.54 -11.47
C GLU A 215 9.60 -20.32 -10.82
N PRO A 216 8.30 -20.08 -11.11
CA PRO A 216 7.76 -19.28 -12.20
C PRO A 216 7.43 -17.85 -11.72
N MET A 217 7.91 -16.83 -12.44
CA MET A 217 7.61 -15.44 -12.12
C MET A 217 6.36 -14.97 -12.85
N GLU A 218 5.19 -15.19 -12.27
CA GLU A 218 3.98 -14.44 -12.62
C GLU A 218 3.29 -13.91 -11.36
N LYS A 219 3.89 -12.86 -10.80
CA LYS A 219 3.10 -11.78 -10.20
C LYS A 219 3.29 -10.60 -11.14
N GLN A 220 2.19 -10.00 -11.62
CA GLN A 220 2.23 -8.78 -12.42
C GLN A 220 3.27 -7.84 -11.81
N ALA A 221 4.34 -7.59 -12.56
CA ALA A 221 5.44 -6.80 -12.05
C ALA A 221 4.92 -5.39 -11.75
N PRO A 222 5.26 -4.80 -10.60
CA PRO A 222 4.89 -3.43 -10.32
C PRO A 222 5.40 -2.52 -11.45
N VAL A 223 4.52 -1.70 -12.03
CA VAL A 223 4.82 -0.93 -13.25
C VAL A 223 5.55 0.39 -12.94
N ARG A 224 5.60 0.80 -11.66
CA ARG A 224 6.13 2.12 -11.26
C ARG A 224 7.60 2.08 -10.89
N SER A 225 8.33 3.13 -11.29
CA SER A 225 9.73 3.38 -10.94
C SER A 225 9.85 4.64 -10.09
N PHE A 226 10.50 4.52 -8.95
CA PHE A 226 10.88 5.59 -8.06
C PHE A 226 11.94 6.53 -8.67
N GLY A 227 12.95 5.99 -9.35
CA GLY A 227 14.11 6.75 -9.85
C GLY A 227 13.78 7.89 -10.82
N THR A 228 12.64 7.82 -11.52
CA THR A 228 12.21 8.88 -12.46
C THR A 228 11.50 10.05 -11.75
N LEU A 229 11.07 9.86 -10.49
CA LEU A 229 10.10 10.75 -9.83
C LEU A 229 10.73 11.79 -8.92
N LEU A 230 11.87 11.50 -8.29
CA LEU A 230 12.57 12.47 -7.44
C LEU A 230 13.19 13.62 -8.24
N ALA A 231 13.69 13.36 -9.45
CA ALA A 231 14.27 14.39 -10.34
C ALA A 231 13.26 15.48 -10.76
N LYS A 232 11.95 15.19 -10.71
CA LYS A 232 10.89 16.18 -11.01
C LYS A 232 10.52 17.07 -9.82
N GLY A 233 10.80 16.66 -8.59
CA GLY A 233 10.43 17.39 -7.37
C GLY A 233 11.23 18.68 -7.15
N GLU A 234 12.48 18.72 -7.61
CA GLU A 234 13.37 19.87 -7.41
C GLU A 234 13.00 21.09 -8.28
N ASN A 235 12.30 20.87 -9.40
CA ASN A 235 11.90 21.95 -10.30
C ASN A 235 10.58 22.64 -9.92
N GLY A 236 9.72 22.00 -9.10
CA GLY A 236 8.46 22.58 -8.64
C GLY A 236 8.65 23.68 -7.59
N ALA A 237 9.63 23.51 -6.69
CA ALA A 237 9.94 24.48 -5.64
C ALA A 237 10.61 25.76 -6.19
N ARG A 238 11.36 25.66 -7.30
CA ARG A 238 12.02 26.83 -7.92
C ARG A 238 11.06 27.72 -8.71
N LEU A 239 9.98 27.17 -9.25
CA LEU A 239 9.03 27.94 -10.06
C LEU A 239 8.07 28.80 -9.21
N ALA A 240 7.86 28.44 -7.94
CA ALA A 240 7.05 29.23 -7.00
C ALA A 240 7.78 30.47 -6.47
N SER A 241 9.12 30.50 -6.49
CA SER A 241 9.92 31.63 -5.98
C SER A 241 10.16 32.75 -7.00
N LEU A 242 9.81 32.56 -8.28
CA LEU A 242 10.07 33.53 -9.36
C LEU A 242 8.84 34.37 -9.77
N LYS A 243 7.73 34.32 -9.02
CA LYS A 243 6.49 35.08 -9.33
C LYS A 243 6.14 36.19 -8.35
N SER A 244 7.05 36.57 -7.44
CA SER A 244 6.87 37.71 -6.56
C SER A 244 8.06 38.66 -6.68
N ASP A 245 8.15 39.41 -7.78
CA ASP A 245 8.84 40.71 -7.83
C ASP A 245 8.65 41.35 -9.21
N HIS A 246 7.48 41.98 -9.43
CA HIS A 246 7.36 43.21 -10.21
C HIS A 246 5.91 43.72 -10.18
N SER A 247 5.61 44.57 -9.19
CA SER A 247 4.50 45.52 -9.27
C SER A 247 4.69 46.62 -8.23
N SER A 248 5.51 47.61 -8.56
CA SER A 248 5.49 48.92 -7.88
C SER A 248 6.15 49.96 -8.77
N LYS A 249 5.31 50.70 -9.50
CA LYS A 249 5.37 52.15 -9.77
C LYS A 249 4.59 52.47 -11.04
N ASN A 250 3.39 53.00 -10.86
CA ASN A 250 2.81 54.05 -11.70
C ASN A 250 1.65 54.68 -10.94
N ASN A 251 1.96 55.76 -10.22
CA ASN A 251 1.23 57.02 -10.18
C ASN A 251 2.04 58.01 -9.34
#